data_AF-A0A386ZB81-F1
#
_entry.id   AF-A0A386ZB81-F1
#
_cell.length_a   1.000
_cell.length_b   1.000
_cell.length_c   1.000
_cell.angle_alpha   90.00
_cell.angle_beta   90.00
_cell.angle_gamma   90.00
#
_symmetry.space_group_name_H-M   'P 1'
#
loop_
_entity.id
_entity.type
_entity.pdbx_description
1 polymer ?
#
loop_
_entity_poly.entity_id
_entity_poly.type
_entity_poly.pdbx_seq_one_letter_code
_entity_poly.pdbx_strand_id
1 'polypeptide(L)' 'MKKPPRVGAWYKSSRSDAAKQCVEVFLGDGAVGVRDSKNRGAELWFSDAAWRSFIDSRVWER' A
#
# COMPACT_ATOMS: atom_id res chain seq x y z
N MET A 1 14.56 -12.52 4.11
CA MET A 1 14.18 -12.03 2.76
C MET A 1 12.70 -11.62 2.78
N LYS A 2 12.35 -10.36 2.47
CA LYS A 2 10.95 -9.96 2.29
C LYS A 2 10.53 -10.40 0.89
N LYS A 3 9.52 -11.28 0.78
CA LYS A 3 9.00 -11.73 -0.54
C LYS A 3 8.51 -10.50 -1.33
N PRO A 4 8.76 -10.44 -2.65
CA PRO A 4 8.25 -9.36 -3.47
C PRO A 4 6.71 -9.36 -3.45
N PRO A 5 6.09 -8.17 -3.59
CA PRO A 5 4.64 -8.06 -3.63
C PRO A 5 4.06 -8.79 -4.84
N ARG A 6 2.90 -9.41 -4.63
CA ARG A 6 2.16 -10.08 -5.71
C ARG A 6 1.32 -9.05 -6.44
N VAL A 7 1.57 -8.91 -7.75
CA VAL A 7 0.73 -8.09 -8.63
C VAL A 7 -0.67 -8.73 -8.71
N GLY A 8 -1.73 -7.93 -8.69
CA GLY A 8 -3.12 -8.39 -8.75
C GLY A 8 -3.65 -8.99 -7.44
N ALA A 9 -2.95 -8.80 -6.31
CA ALA A 9 -3.40 -9.30 -5.01
C ALA A 9 -3.01 -8.36 -3.86
N TRP A 10 -3.84 -8.35 -2.81
CA TRP A 10 -3.54 -7.65 -1.56
C TRP A 10 -2.37 -8.31 -0.84
N TYR A 11 -1.42 -7.50 -0.35
CA TYR A 11 -0.32 -7.96 0.49
C TYR A 11 -0.06 -6.99 1.63
N LYS A 12 0.36 -7.51 2.77
CA LYS A 12 0.70 -6.70 3.94
C LYS A 12 1.97 -5.89 3.67
N SER A 13 1.93 -4.59 3.93
CA SER A 13 3.09 -3.72 3.80
C SER A 13 4.17 -4.10 4.80
N SER A 14 5.43 -3.98 4.37
CA SER A 14 6.57 -4.21 5.25
C SER A 14 6.87 -3.04 6.20
N ARG A 15 6.14 -1.92 6.05
CA ARG A 15 6.11 -0.76 6.97
C ARG A 15 5.01 -0.89 8.03
N SER A 16 4.34 -2.02 8.10
CA SER A 16 3.35 -2.32 9.13
C SER A 16 4.01 -2.94 10.36
N ASP A 17 3.78 -2.35 11.53
CA ASP A 17 4.20 -2.91 12.81
C ASP A 17 3.06 -3.69 13.47
N ALA A 18 3.40 -4.69 14.29
CA ALA A 18 2.46 -5.55 14.99
C ALA A 18 1.52 -4.75 15.91
N ALA A 19 2.03 -3.68 16.54
CA ALA A 19 1.32 -2.99 17.59
C ALA A 19 0.11 -2.19 17.08
N LYS A 20 0.24 -1.36 16.04
CA LYS A 20 -0.81 -0.35 15.75
C LYS A 20 -1.16 -0.18 14.27
N GLN A 21 -0.21 0.20 13.43
CA GLN A 21 -0.50 0.62 12.05
C GLN A 21 -0.22 -0.53 11.08
N CYS A 22 -1.25 -1.29 10.70
CA CYS A 22 -1.13 -2.36 9.72
C CYS A 22 -1.91 -2.00 8.45
N VAL A 23 -1.23 -1.96 7.31
CA VAL A 23 -1.82 -1.63 6.01
C VAL A 23 -1.56 -2.75 5.01
N GLU A 24 -2.56 -3.04 4.18
CA GLU A 24 -2.40 -3.86 2.98
C GLU A 24 -2.37 -2.97 1.75
N VAL A 25 -1.60 -3.39 0.75
CA VAL A 25 -1.46 -2.71 -0.54
C VAL A 25 -1.83 -3.69 -1.66
N PHE A 26 -2.48 -3.18 -2.69
CA PHE A 26 -2.73 -3.86 -3.95
C PHE A 26 -1.99 -3.11 -5.06
N LEU A 27 -1.27 -3.84 -5.91
CA LEU A 27 -0.63 -3.30 -7.12
C LEU A 27 -1.13 -4.10 -8.31
N GLY A 28 -1.83 -3.49 -9.27
CA GLY A 28 -2.34 -4.19 -10.44
C GLY A 28 -3.26 -3.32 -11.27
N ASP A 29 -3.46 -3.69 -12.53
CA ASP A 29 -4.46 -3.07 -13.42
C ASP A 29 -4.34 -1.53 -13.54
N GLY A 30 -3.12 -0.99 -13.43
CA GLY A 30 -2.86 0.46 -13.49
C GLY A 30 -3.30 1.23 -12.24
N ALA A 31 -3.70 0.53 -11.18
CA ALA A 31 -4.17 1.10 -9.94
C ALA A 31 -3.39 0.59 -8.72
N VAL A 32 -3.41 1.41 -7.67
CA VAL A 32 -2.85 1.09 -6.37
C VAL A 32 -3.94 1.22 -5.32
N GLY A 33 -4.22 0.12 -4.63
CA GLY A 33 -5.18 0.06 -3.53
C GLY A 33 -4.46 0.12 -2.18
N VAL A 34 -5.01 0.84 -1.22
CA VAL A 34 -4.52 0.90 0.17
C VAL A 34 -5.70 0.73 1.11
N ARG A 35 -5.55 -0.16 2.11
CA ARG A 35 -6.55 -0.35 3.16
C ARG A 35 -5.93 -0.75 4.48
N ASP A 36 -6.69 -0.59 5.55
CA ASP A 36 -6.29 -1.06 6.86
C ASP A 36 -6.42 -2.60 6.95
N SER A 37 -5.39 -3.27 7.46
CA SER A 37 -5.36 -4.73 7.57
C SER A 37 -6.31 -5.28 8.65
N LYS A 38 -6.58 -4.47 9.68
CA LYS A 38 -7.35 -4.85 10.88
C LYS A 38 -8.83 -4.46 10.75
N ASN A 39 -9.14 -3.43 10.00
CA ASN A 39 -10.48 -2.96 9.70
C ASN A 39 -10.61 -2.72 8.18
N ARG A 40 -11.05 -3.75 7.45
CA ARG A 40 -11.24 -3.75 5.99
C ARG A 40 -12.49 -2.95 5.57
N GLY A 41 -12.62 -1.74 6.09
CA GLY A 41 -13.63 -0.77 5.70
C GLY A 41 -13.32 -0.19 4.32
N ALA A 42 -13.43 1.13 4.16
CA ALA A 42 -13.19 1.77 2.88
C ALA A 42 -11.75 1.56 2.38
N GLU A 43 -11.63 1.29 1.08
CA GLU A 43 -10.35 1.18 0.38
C GLU A 43 -10.05 2.48 -0.36
N LEU A 44 -8.80 2.93 -0.27
CA LEU A 44 -8.32 4.08 -1.05
C LEU A 44 -7.68 3.58 -2.34
N TRP A 45 -8.10 4.14 -3.47
CA TRP A 45 -7.62 3.76 -4.78
C TRP A 45 -6.98 4.94 -5.49
N PHE A 46 -5.80 4.70 -6.05
CA PHE A 46 -4.99 5.69 -6.76
C PHE A 46 -4.60 5.17 -8.13
N SER A 47 -4.39 6.08 -9.10
CA SER A 47 -3.72 5.70 -10.35
C SER A 47 -2.23 5.43 -10.11
N ASP A 48 -1.61 4.63 -10.98
CA ASP A 48 -0.16 4.39 -10.94
C ASP A 48 0.65 5.70 -10.95
N ALA A 49 0.22 6.68 -11.76
CA ALA A 49 0.87 7.98 -11.86
C ALA A 49 0.81 8.79 -10.55
N ALA A 50 -0.36 8.83 -9.90
CA ALA A 50 -0.52 9.53 -8.64
C ALA A 50 0.30 8.86 -7.52
N TRP A 51 0.31 7.52 -7.50
CA TRP A 51 1.08 6.75 -6.53
C TRP A 51 2.59 6.98 -6.70
N ARG A 52 3.10 6.97 -7.93
CA ARG A 52 4.52 7.27 -8.22
C ARG A 52 4.89 8.69 -7.80
N SER A 53 4.08 9.68 -8.17
CA SER A 53 4.29 11.08 -7.78
C SER A 53 4.34 11.25 -6.26
N PHE A 54 3.44 10.56 -5.54
CA PHE A 54 3.54 10.43 -4.10
C PHE A 54 4.91 9.86 -3.73
N ILE A 55 5.27 8.63 -4.12
CA ILE A 55 6.54 7.96 -3.77
C ILE A 55 7.82 8.73 -4.17
N ASP A 56 7.78 9.60 -5.16
CA ASP A 56 8.91 10.45 -5.54
C ASP A 56 9.02 11.71 -4.67
N SER A 57 7.90 12.22 -4.14
CA SER A 57 7.88 13.45 -3.32
C SER A 57 8.59 13.34 -1.96
N ARG A 58 8.82 12.11 -1.47
CA ARG A 58 9.41 11.77 -0.17
C ARG A 58 8.72 12.43 1.05
N VAL A 59 7.47 12.89 0.90
CA VAL A 59 6.75 13.62 1.96
C VAL A 59 6.54 12.79 3.25
N TRP A 60 6.62 11.46 3.19
CA TRP A 60 6.54 10.55 4.34
C TRP A 60 7.84 10.38 5.13
N GLU A 61 8.95 11.00 4.72
CA GLU A 61 10.26 10.81 5.37
C GLU A 61 10.57 11.80 6.51
N ARG A 62 9.53 12.32 7.17
CA ARG A 62 9.71 13.15 8.37
C ARG A 62 10.09 12.35 9.60
#